data_AF-A0A0P0DV44-F1
#
_entry.id   AF-A0A0P0DV44-F1
#
_cell.length_a   1.000
_cell.length_b   1.000
_cell.length_c   1.000
_cell.angle_alpha   90.00
_cell.angle_beta   90.00
_cell.angle_gamma   90.00
#
_symmetry.space_group_name_H-M   'P 1'
#
loop_
_entity.id
_entity.type
_entity.pdbx_description
1 polymer ?
#
loop_
_entity_poly.entity_id
_entity_poly.type
_entity_poly.pdbx_seq_one_letter_code
_entity_poly.pdbx_strand_id
1 'polypeptide(L)'
;MSGAAEPAGGAEEPVGGAEDRGGGAADRVGGAEPVRVGDVVVHGVGVDAQTRCAHYAGPNDVLALLFRCCDRWYPCHACHAAVATHDAARWPVADGDAHALLCGRCGRTSTIDEYLGSYACARCGGAFNERCALHHDLYFE
;
A
#
# COMPACT_ATOMS: atom_id res chain seq x y z
N MET A 1 17.79 37.19 -44.38
CA MET A 1 16.59 37.97 -44.01
C MET A 1 16.71 38.35 -42.55
N SER A 2 17.05 39.61 -42.25
CA SER A 2 17.18 40.09 -40.87
C SER A 2 15.83 40.57 -40.37
N GLY A 3 15.29 39.93 -39.33
CA GLY A 3 14.08 40.39 -38.63
C GLY A 3 14.48 41.10 -37.34
N ALA A 4 14.19 42.39 -37.24
CA ALA A 4 14.41 43.16 -36.02
C ALA A 4 13.30 42.88 -34.99
N ALA A 5 13.64 43.04 -33.71
CA ALA A 5 12.68 43.08 -32.60
C ALA A 5 12.61 44.51 -32.06
N GLU A 6 11.40 44.98 -31.73
CA GLU A 6 11.19 46.19 -30.92
C GLU A 6 10.12 45.95 -29.84
N PRO A 7 10.19 46.61 -28.66
CA PRO A 7 9.41 46.27 -27.47
C PRO A 7 8.35 47.31 -27.08
N ALA A 8 7.43 46.98 -26.15
CA ALA A 8 6.61 47.98 -25.45
C ALA A 8 6.02 47.49 -24.10
N GLY A 9 6.22 48.29 -23.04
CA GLY A 9 5.42 48.35 -21.80
C GLY A 9 5.59 47.23 -20.75
N GLY A 10 5.54 47.48 -19.43
CA GLY A 10 5.52 48.77 -18.71
C GLY A 10 4.95 48.68 -17.27
N ALA A 11 5.45 49.54 -16.37
CA ALA A 11 4.87 49.98 -15.07
C ALA A 11 4.73 49.00 -13.87
N GLU A 12 4.76 49.60 -12.67
CA GLU A 12 4.93 49.06 -11.30
C GLU A 12 4.09 49.91 -10.31
N GLU A 13 3.90 49.62 -9.01
CA GLU A 13 4.27 48.48 -8.15
C GLU A 13 3.09 47.45 -8.04
N PRO A 14 2.29 47.24 -6.93
CA PRO A 14 2.29 47.74 -5.54
C PRO A 14 2.89 46.79 -4.47
N VAL A 15 3.62 47.40 -3.53
CA VAL A 15 3.81 47.03 -2.11
C VAL A 15 3.01 45.82 -1.57
N GLY A 16 3.72 44.83 -1.04
CA GLY A 16 3.14 43.73 -0.27
C GLY A 16 2.83 44.14 1.18
N GLY A 17 1.66 43.75 1.68
CA GLY A 17 1.26 43.98 3.07
C GLY A 17 -0.08 43.35 3.43
N ALA A 18 -0.05 42.13 3.96
CA ALA A 18 -1.13 41.53 4.75
C ALA A 18 -0.60 40.29 5.51
N GLU A 19 -0.18 40.48 6.76
CA GLU A 19 -0.23 39.38 7.73
C GLU A 19 -1.69 39.23 8.17
N ASP A 20 -2.28 38.04 8.05
CA ASP A 20 -3.32 37.63 9.01
C ASP A 20 -3.27 36.13 9.32
N ARG A 21 -3.82 35.80 10.49
CA ARG A 21 -3.54 34.59 11.25
C ARG A 21 -4.63 33.53 11.08
N GLY A 22 -4.17 32.33 10.69
CA GLY A 22 -4.70 31.08 11.22
C GLY A 22 -6.01 30.55 10.62
N GLY A 23 -6.36 29.35 11.08
CA GLY A 23 -7.58 28.64 10.68
C GLY A 23 -7.30 27.54 9.66
N GLY A 24 -7.26 26.30 10.15
CA GLY A 24 -7.08 25.11 9.30
C GLY A 24 -6.18 24.09 9.95
N ALA A 25 -6.76 23.25 10.81
CA ALA A 25 -6.14 21.95 11.05
C ALA A 25 -6.06 21.25 9.70
N ALA A 26 -4.85 21.07 9.18
CA ALA A 26 -4.62 20.18 8.06
C ALA A 26 -5.01 18.78 8.54
N ASP A 27 -6.24 18.38 8.16
CA ASP A 27 -6.75 17.04 8.30
C ASP A 27 -5.67 16.09 7.79
N ARG A 28 -5.09 15.30 8.69
CA ARG A 28 -4.01 14.38 8.34
C ARG A 28 -4.64 13.19 7.63
N VAL A 29 -4.94 13.37 6.36
CA VAL A 29 -5.20 12.28 5.41
C VAL A 29 -4.08 11.27 5.63
N GLY A 30 -4.45 10.09 6.13
CA GLY A 30 -3.52 9.16 6.77
C GLY A 30 -2.33 8.84 5.87
N GLY A 31 -1.13 9.27 6.30
CA GLY A 31 0.10 9.06 5.56
C GLY A 31 0.44 7.58 5.40
N ALA A 32 1.38 7.28 4.50
CA ALA A 32 1.92 5.94 4.27
C ALA A 32 2.81 5.41 5.43
N GLU A 33 2.50 5.79 6.67
CA GLU A 33 3.16 5.25 7.85
C GLU A 33 2.77 3.77 8.02
N PRO A 34 3.75 2.87 8.20
CA PRO A 34 3.46 1.44 8.27
C PRO A 34 2.84 1.05 9.61
N VAL A 35 1.89 0.13 9.56
CA VAL A 35 1.16 -0.40 10.72
C VAL A 35 1.87 -1.65 11.24
N ARG A 36 1.69 -1.98 12.53
CA ARG A 36 2.17 -3.22 13.12
C ARG A 36 1.05 -4.22 13.37
N VAL A 37 1.28 -5.48 13.03
CA VAL A 37 0.45 -6.64 13.39
C VAL A 37 1.32 -7.61 14.17
N GLY A 38 1.25 -7.53 15.50
CA GLY A 38 2.29 -8.09 16.36
C GLY A 38 3.63 -7.39 16.08
N ASP A 39 4.69 -8.17 15.88
CA ASP A 39 6.03 -7.65 15.56
C ASP A 39 6.22 -7.35 14.06
N VAL A 40 5.26 -7.72 13.21
CA VAL A 40 5.36 -7.55 11.75
C VAL A 40 4.96 -6.14 11.33
N VAL A 41 5.82 -5.48 10.55
CA VAL A 41 5.60 -4.15 9.97
C VAL A 41 4.97 -4.31 8.59
N VAL A 42 3.79 -3.69 8.39
CA VAL A 42 2.98 -3.75 7.17
C VAL A 42 2.90 -2.35 6.54
N HIS A 43 3.33 -2.24 5.29
CA HIS A 43 3.40 -1.01 4.51
C HIS A 43 2.19 -0.86 3.58
N GLY A 44 1.82 0.38 3.23
CA GLY A 44 0.77 0.65 2.25
C GLY A 44 0.14 2.02 2.43
N VAL A 45 -1.07 2.17 1.88
CA VAL A 45 -1.84 3.43 1.91
C VAL A 45 -3.12 3.19 2.71
N GLY A 46 -3.35 4.00 3.75
CA GLY A 46 -4.53 3.88 4.61
C GLY A 46 -4.67 2.50 5.25
N VAL A 47 -3.57 1.90 5.73
CA VAL A 47 -3.56 0.56 6.30
C VAL A 47 -4.20 0.56 7.69
N ASP A 48 -5.07 -0.40 8.00
CA ASP A 48 -5.65 -0.58 9.34
C ASP A 48 -4.93 -1.65 10.18
N ALA A 49 -5.26 -1.73 11.47
CA ALA A 49 -4.67 -2.69 12.40
C ALA A 49 -4.97 -4.17 12.09
N GLN A 50 -5.82 -4.46 11.09
CA GLN A 50 -6.11 -5.79 10.56
C GLN A 50 -5.69 -5.96 9.10
N THR A 51 -4.76 -5.12 8.61
CA THR A 51 -4.22 -5.09 7.24
C THR A 51 -5.21 -4.78 6.13
N ARG A 52 -6.39 -4.21 6.40
CA ARG A 52 -7.19 -3.55 5.35
C ARG A 52 -6.43 -2.34 4.83
N CYS A 53 -6.76 -1.87 3.63
CA CYS A 53 -6.12 -0.71 3.03
C CYS A 53 -7.11 0.18 2.26
N ALA A 54 -6.66 1.36 1.83
CA ALA A 54 -7.48 2.27 1.03
C ALA A 54 -8.00 1.66 -0.30
N HIS A 55 -7.33 0.62 -0.82
CA HIS A 55 -7.75 -0.08 -2.04
C HIS A 55 -8.81 -1.17 -1.78
N TYR A 56 -8.68 -1.91 -0.66
CA TYR A 56 -9.51 -3.04 -0.28
C TYR A 56 -9.76 -3.04 1.23
N ALA A 57 -11.01 -2.78 1.62
CA ALA A 57 -11.42 -2.55 3.01
C ALA A 57 -12.66 -3.35 3.43
N GLY A 58 -12.97 -4.45 2.73
CA GLY A 58 -14.01 -5.39 3.10
C GLY A 58 -13.72 -6.12 4.43
N PRO A 59 -14.75 -6.76 5.03
CA PRO A 59 -14.61 -7.43 6.33
C PRO A 59 -13.59 -8.57 6.35
N ASN A 60 -13.26 -9.11 5.17
CA ASN A 60 -12.35 -10.24 4.95
C ASN A 60 -11.04 -9.84 4.22
N ASP A 61 -10.82 -8.56 3.94
CA ASP A 61 -9.55 -8.03 3.38
C ASP A 61 -8.49 -7.89 4.48
N VAL A 62 -8.27 -8.98 5.21
CA VAL A 62 -7.48 -9.05 6.46
C VAL A 62 -6.23 -9.92 6.29
N LEU A 63 -5.65 -9.85 5.11
CA LEU A 63 -4.46 -10.56 4.68
C LEU A 63 -3.42 -9.53 4.21
N ALA A 64 -2.17 -9.71 4.59
CA ALA A 64 -1.04 -9.07 3.92
C ALA A 64 -0.11 -10.15 3.35
N LEU A 65 0.57 -9.81 2.26
CA LEU A 65 1.52 -10.69 1.59
C LEU A 65 2.95 -10.15 1.75
N LEU A 66 3.92 -11.05 1.91
CA LEU A 66 5.34 -10.76 1.83
C LEU A 66 5.74 -10.70 0.35
N PHE A 67 6.27 -9.57 -0.09
CA PHE A 67 6.64 -9.38 -1.49
C PHE A 67 8.06 -9.87 -1.77
N ARG A 68 8.19 -10.85 -2.69
CA ARG A 68 9.43 -11.56 -3.02
C ARG A 68 10.59 -10.66 -3.48
N CYS A 69 10.28 -9.47 -3.98
CA CYS A 69 11.24 -8.48 -4.46
C CYS A 69 11.98 -7.71 -3.36
N CYS A 70 11.40 -7.59 -2.15
CA CYS A 70 11.95 -6.72 -1.10
C CYS A 70 11.74 -7.18 0.34
N ASP A 71 11.16 -8.36 0.56
CA ASP A 71 10.91 -8.97 1.88
C ASP A 71 10.14 -8.04 2.84
N ARG A 72 9.16 -7.30 2.29
CA ARG A 72 8.25 -6.41 3.03
C ARG A 72 6.80 -6.84 2.87
N TRP A 73 6.01 -6.55 3.89
CA TRP A 73 4.60 -6.90 3.96
C TRP A 73 3.71 -5.79 3.41
N TYR A 74 2.77 -6.14 2.54
CA TYR A 74 1.77 -5.22 1.98
C TYR A 74 0.38 -5.88 1.92
N PRO A 75 -0.73 -5.14 2.17
CA PRO A 75 -2.08 -5.66 2.00
C PRO A 75 -2.40 -6.17 0.59
N CYS A 76 -1.84 -5.55 -0.44
CA CYS A 76 -2.11 -5.87 -1.84
C CYS A 76 -1.06 -5.32 -2.81
N HIS A 77 -1.09 -5.79 -4.05
CA HIS A 77 -0.26 -5.30 -5.17
C HIS A 77 -0.37 -3.77 -5.37
N ALA A 78 -1.57 -3.19 -5.25
CA ALA A 78 -1.77 -1.75 -5.38
C ALA A 78 -1.10 -0.96 -4.24
N CYS A 79 -1.06 -1.50 -3.02
CA CYS A 79 -0.28 -0.89 -1.93
C CYS A 79 1.22 -0.98 -2.18
N HIS A 80 1.73 -2.08 -2.73
CA HIS A 80 3.12 -2.19 -3.15
C HIS A 80 3.45 -1.15 -4.24
N ALA A 81 2.70 -1.14 -5.35
CA ALA A 81 2.91 -0.22 -6.47
C ALA A 81 2.81 1.27 -6.09
N ALA A 82 2.04 1.62 -5.05
CA ALA A 82 1.90 3.00 -4.58
C ALA A 82 3.07 3.49 -3.72
N VAL A 83 3.86 2.62 -3.09
CA VAL A 83 4.89 3.02 -2.10
C VAL A 83 6.27 2.38 -2.29
N ALA A 84 6.38 1.33 -3.11
CA ALA A 84 7.65 0.75 -3.53
C ALA A 84 8.19 1.48 -4.76
N THR A 85 9.52 1.60 -4.84
CA THR A 85 10.22 2.25 -5.96
C THR A 85 10.70 1.25 -7.03
N HIS A 86 10.06 0.09 -7.11
CA HIS A 86 10.43 -1.04 -7.97
C HIS A 86 9.21 -1.92 -8.25
N ASP A 87 9.27 -2.70 -9.32
CA ASP A 87 8.20 -3.63 -9.71
C ASP A 87 8.12 -4.84 -8.77
N ALA A 88 6.92 -5.41 -8.63
CA ALA A 88 6.70 -6.60 -7.83
C ALA A 88 7.33 -7.84 -8.50
N ALA A 89 8.03 -8.67 -7.72
CA ALA A 89 8.41 -10.01 -8.13
C ALA A 89 7.42 -11.03 -7.56
N ARG A 90 7.15 -12.08 -8.34
CA ARG A 90 6.27 -13.20 -7.94
C ARG A 90 7.07 -14.27 -7.21
N TRP A 91 6.39 -15.03 -6.37
CA TRP A 91 6.93 -16.25 -5.75
C TRP A 91 6.91 -17.40 -6.76
N PRO A 92 8.05 -18.07 -7.02
CA PRO A 92 8.09 -19.28 -7.83
C PRO A 92 7.26 -20.40 -7.22
N VAL A 93 6.73 -21.29 -8.07
CA VAL A 93 6.01 -22.51 -7.64
C VAL A 93 6.85 -23.39 -6.69
N ALA A 94 8.19 -23.33 -6.82
CA ALA A 94 9.11 -24.07 -5.96
C ALA A 94 9.19 -23.55 -4.50
N ASP A 95 8.77 -22.31 -4.24
CA ASP A 95 8.88 -21.63 -2.93
C ASP A 95 7.54 -21.69 -2.15
N GLY A 96 6.68 -22.69 -2.40
CA GLY A 96 5.33 -22.82 -1.81
C GLY A 96 5.28 -22.95 -0.28
N ASP A 97 6.39 -23.38 0.34
CA ASP A 97 6.57 -23.46 1.78
C ASP A 97 6.97 -22.13 2.44
N ALA A 98 7.25 -21.08 1.66
CA ALA A 98 7.58 -19.76 2.17
C ALA A 98 6.42 -19.18 3.00
N HIS A 99 6.72 -18.72 4.22
CA HIS A 99 5.76 -18.06 5.12
C HIS A 99 5.42 -16.63 4.67
N ALA A 100 4.81 -16.51 3.49
CA ALA A 100 4.58 -15.24 2.79
C ALA A 100 3.19 -14.62 2.99
N LEU A 101 2.34 -15.20 3.84
CA LEU A 101 0.97 -14.71 4.11
C LEU A 101 0.78 -14.36 5.58
N LEU A 102 0.23 -13.19 5.91
CA LEU A 102 0.03 -12.69 7.28
C LEU A 102 -1.46 -12.43 7.56
N CYS A 103 -2.01 -13.11 8.57
CA CYS A 103 -3.38 -12.86 9.02
C CYS A 103 -3.47 -11.60 9.87
N GLY A 104 -4.05 -10.52 9.34
CA GLY A 104 -4.28 -9.27 10.07
C GLY A 104 -5.17 -9.40 11.31
N ARG A 105 -6.03 -10.44 11.40
CA ARG A 105 -6.84 -10.67 12.61
C ARG A 105 -6.06 -11.18 13.82
N CYS A 106 -4.95 -11.89 13.61
CA CYS A 106 -4.26 -12.59 14.71
C CYS A 106 -2.72 -12.64 14.63
N GLY A 107 -2.10 -12.08 13.59
CA GLY A 107 -0.66 -12.04 13.40
C GLY A 107 0.03 -13.37 13.06
N ARG A 108 -0.71 -14.48 12.82
CA ARG A 108 -0.08 -15.71 12.31
C ARG A 108 0.38 -15.48 10.87
N THR A 109 1.61 -15.90 10.58
CA THR A 109 2.06 -16.16 9.21
C THR A 109 1.72 -17.59 8.77
N SER A 110 1.33 -17.74 7.50
CA SER A 110 1.01 -19.00 6.84
C SER A 110 1.94 -19.21 5.63
N THR A 111 2.13 -20.45 5.20
CA THR A 111 2.81 -20.72 3.92
C THR A 111 1.92 -20.35 2.73
N ILE A 112 2.52 -20.27 1.53
CA ILE A 112 1.77 -20.06 0.29
C ILE A 112 0.81 -21.24 0.06
N ASP A 113 1.30 -22.48 0.19
CA ASP A 113 0.49 -23.70 0.03
C ASP A 113 -0.68 -23.77 1.03
N GLU A 114 -0.48 -23.38 2.30
CA GLU A 114 -1.54 -23.32 3.30
C GLU A 114 -2.67 -22.36 2.89
N TYR A 115 -2.33 -21.23 2.28
CA TYR A 115 -3.28 -20.22 1.82
C TYR A 115 -3.98 -20.63 0.52
N LEU A 116 -3.24 -21.17 -0.46
CA LEU A 116 -3.83 -21.67 -1.71
C LEU A 116 -4.79 -22.85 -1.47
N GLY A 117 -4.56 -23.63 -0.41
CA GLY A 117 -5.48 -24.69 0.04
C GLY A 117 -6.67 -24.21 0.90
N SER A 118 -6.67 -22.99 1.44
CA SER A 118 -7.69 -22.53 2.39
C SER A 118 -7.81 -20.99 2.51
N TYR A 119 -9.00 -20.47 2.20
CA TYR A 119 -9.38 -19.07 2.45
C TYR A 119 -9.74 -18.76 3.91
N ALA A 120 -9.17 -19.48 4.88
CA ALA A 120 -9.36 -19.23 6.31
C ALA A 120 -8.06 -19.41 7.11
N CYS A 121 -7.85 -18.57 8.11
CA CYS A 121 -6.66 -18.66 8.97
C CYS A 121 -6.72 -19.90 9.89
N ALA A 122 -5.77 -20.82 9.73
CA ALA A 122 -5.66 -22.04 10.54
C ALA A 122 -5.53 -21.80 12.07
N ARG A 123 -5.19 -20.59 12.52
CA ARG A 123 -5.10 -20.25 13.96
C ARG A 123 -6.37 -19.67 14.56
N CYS A 124 -7.06 -18.77 13.86
CA CYS A 124 -8.21 -18.04 14.41
C CYS A 124 -9.54 -18.34 13.72
N GLY A 125 -9.55 -19.20 12.69
CA GLY A 125 -10.75 -19.54 11.91
C GLY A 125 -11.31 -18.38 11.07
N GLY A 126 -10.68 -17.21 11.10
CA GLY A 126 -11.17 -16.02 10.41
C GLY A 126 -11.04 -16.17 8.90
N ALA A 127 -12.14 -15.91 8.18
CA ALA A 127 -12.17 -15.93 6.73
C ALA A 127 -11.30 -14.83 6.12
N PHE A 128 -10.63 -15.16 5.02
CA PHE A 128 -9.99 -14.27 4.08
C PHE A 128 -10.93 -14.00 2.89
N ASN A 129 -10.61 -13.00 2.07
CA ASN A 129 -11.38 -12.72 0.86
C ASN A 129 -11.01 -13.70 -0.26
N GLU A 130 -11.93 -14.60 -0.61
CA GLU A 130 -11.78 -15.54 -1.73
C GLU A 130 -11.52 -14.82 -3.08
N ARG A 131 -11.98 -13.57 -3.23
CA ARG A 131 -11.75 -12.77 -4.45
C ARG A 131 -10.30 -12.33 -4.63
N CYS A 132 -9.43 -12.53 -3.63
CA CYS A 132 -7.98 -12.40 -3.81
C CYS A 132 -7.42 -13.38 -4.87
N ALA A 133 -8.13 -14.47 -5.17
CA ALA A 133 -7.81 -15.38 -6.27
C ALA A 133 -7.72 -14.70 -7.64
N LEU A 134 -8.45 -13.60 -7.85
CA LEU A 134 -8.41 -12.79 -9.07
C LEU A 134 -7.09 -12.02 -9.28
N HIS A 135 -6.17 -12.10 -8.32
CA HIS A 135 -4.86 -11.44 -8.33
C HIS A 135 -3.70 -12.41 -8.06
N HIS A 136 -3.94 -13.73 -8.03
CA HIS A 136 -2.90 -14.71 -7.71
C HIS A 136 -1.73 -14.67 -8.70
N ASP A 137 -2.01 -14.39 -9.97
CA ASP A 137 -1.04 -14.20 -11.05
C ASP A 137 -0.09 -13.00 -10.84
N LEU A 138 -0.44 -12.07 -9.94
CA LEU A 138 0.40 -10.93 -9.54
C LEU A 138 1.34 -11.25 -8.36
N TYR A 139 1.14 -12.37 -7.67
CA TYR A 139 1.89 -12.75 -6.46
C TYR A 139 2.65 -14.07 -6.63
N PHE A 140 2.12 -15.00 -7.43
CA PHE A 140 2.56 -16.38 -7.58
C PHE A 140 2.73 -16.70 -9.08
N GLU A 141 3.61 -17.65 -9.40
CA GLU A 141 3.83 -18.16 -10.77
C GLU A 141 2.79 -19.18 -11.24
#